data_AF-Q75VF3-F1
#
_entry.id   AF-Q75VF3-F1
#
_cell.length_a   1.000
_cell.length_b   1.000
_cell.length_c   1.000
_cell.angle_alpha   90.00
_cell.angle_beta   90.00
_cell.angle_gamma   90.00
#
_symmetry.space_group_name_H-M   'P 1'
#
loop_
_entity.id
_entity.type
_entity.pdbx_description
1 polymer ?
#
loop_
_entity_poly.entity_id
_entity_poly.type
_entity_poly.pdbx_seq_one_letter_code
_entity_poly.pdbx_strand_id
1 'polypeptide(L)'
;MAENLPERQTDIGPPHFSKFLPPVIKNNYGQWKYHEIKSPGIMVHVAESGDQVWTVRVATPRLLSTDTIRDYCDIAERHCDGYLRFTTRHNVEFMVDSESKVEPLVNELKEKGYMIGGIGPRISNVVHTQGWVYCHSAATDASGLVKVMMDDLHEYFHTKELPAKVRLAVACCVNMCGAVHCSDIALVGVHKTPPRIEHDKVKNLCEIPSTVASCPTSAISPDPKAKSVKIKLEKCMY
;
A
#
# COMPACT_ATOMS: atom_id res chain seq x y z
N MET A 1 36.50 24.64 -17.56
CA MET A 1 35.22 25.36 -17.77
C MET A 1 34.17 24.55 -17.03
N ALA A 2 33.76 25.00 -15.84
CA ALA A 2 32.64 24.41 -15.12
C ALA A 2 31.37 24.90 -15.83
N GLU A 3 31.02 24.24 -16.92
CA GLU A 3 29.84 24.58 -17.71
C GLU A 3 28.58 24.22 -16.92
N ASN A 4 27.78 25.26 -16.63
CA ASN A 4 26.33 25.26 -16.37
C ASN A 4 25.71 23.97 -15.81
N LEU A 5 25.95 23.66 -14.53
CA LEU A 5 25.07 22.72 -13.83
C LEU A 5 23.67 23.36 -13.71
N PRO A 6 22.59 22.62 -14.00
CA PRO A 6 21.24 23.16 -13.86
C PRO A 6 20.98 23.58 -12.42
N GLU A 7 20.31 24.73 -12.25
CA GLU A 7 19.94 25.25 -10.94
C GLU A 7 19.02 24.26 -10.22
N ARG A 8 19.24 24.05 -8.92
CA ARG A 8 18.44 23.12 -8.10
C ARG A 8 17.01 23.65 -8.00
N GLN A 9 16.06 22.86 -8.47
CA GLN A 9 14.64 23.12 -8.27
C GLN A 9 14.18 22.55 -6.91
N THR A 10 13.48 23.36 -6.11
CA THR A 10 12.87 22.97 -4.83
C THR A 10 11.43 23.46 -4.75
N ASP A 11 10.64 22.93 -3.82
CA ASP A 11 9.26 23.38 -3.53
C ASP A 11 8.26 23.30 -4.70
N ILE A 12 8.56 22.45 -5.70
CA ILE A 12 7.74 22.29 -6.92
C ILE A 12 6.50 21.39 -6.74
N GLY A 13 6.41 20.65 -5.63
CA GLY A 13 5.31 19.74 -5.33
C GLY A 13 5.19 18.54 -6.29
N PRO A 14 4.07 17.79 -6.22
CA PRO A 14 3.81 16.71 -7.17
C PRO A 14 3.38 17.28 -8.53
N PRO A 15 3.62 16.56 -9.63
CA PRO A 15 3.01 16.91 -10.90
C PRO A 15 1.48 16.84 -10.78
N HIS A 16 0.79 17.87 -11.30
CA HIS A 16 -0.67 17.92 -11.22
C HIS A 16 -1.31 16.72 -11.92
N PHE A 17 -2.22 16.02 -11.23
CA PHE A 17 -2.78 14.73 -11.68
C PHE A 17 -3.49 14.81 -13.04
N SER A 18 -4.03 15.98 -13.41
CA SER A 18 -4.71 16.18 -14.70
C SER A 18 -3.81 15.94 -15.93
N LYS A 19 -2.48 15.93 -15.74
CA LYS A 19 -1.50 15.57 -16.78
C LYS A 19 -1.53 14.08 -17.13
N PHE A 20 -2.08 13.24 -16.25
CA PHE A 20 -2.02 11.78 -16.34
C PHE A 20 -3.41 11.12 -16.40
N LEU A 21 -4.46 11.90 -16.67
CA LEU A 21 -5.79 11.35 -16.86
C LEU A 21 -5.93 10.78 -18.29
N PRO A 22 -6.44 9.54 -18.46
CA PRO A 22 -6.91 9.07 -19.75
C PRO A 22 -7.87 10.09 -20.37
N PRO A 23 -7.86 10.33 -21.69
CA PRO A 23 -8.73 11.32 -22.33
C PRO A 23 -10.20 11.16 -21.99
N VAL A 24 -10.72 9.92 -21.98
CA VAL A 24 -12.11 9.62 -21.60
C VAL A 24 -12.43 10.03 -20.16
N ILE A 25 -11.49 9.89 -19.23
CA ILE A 25 -11.67 10.32 -17.83
C ILE A 25 -11.60 11.84 -17.73
N LYS A 26 -10.68 12.47 -18.46
CA LYS A 26 -10.52 13.92 -18.45
C LYS A 26 -11.76 14.63 -19.00
N ASN A 27 -12.33 14.11 -20.10
CA ASN A 27 -13.50 14.70 -20.75
C ASN A 27 -14.77 14.56 -19.92
N ASN A 28 -14.84 13.54 -19.06
CA ASN A 28 -16.01 13.24 -18.23
C ASN A 28 -15.76 13.48 -16.73
N TYR A 29 -14.74 14.29 -16.39
CA TYR A 29 -14.33 14.46 -15.01
C TYR A 29 -15.43 15.13 -14.18
N GLY A 30 -15.94 14.40 -13.18
CA GLY A 30 -17.04 14.87 -12.33
C GLY A 30 -18.44 14.66 -12.92
N GLN A 31 -18.56 13.98 -14.08
CA GLN A 31 -19.81 13.77 -14.81
C GLN A 31 -20.10 12.27 -15.01
N TRP A 32 -19.93 11.49 -13.93
CA TRP A 32 -20.16 10.05 -13.93
C TRP A 32 -21.60 9.73 -13.54
N LYS A 33 -22.29 8.95 -14.36
CA LYS A 33 -23.69 8.57 -14.15
C LYS A 33 -23.82 7.36 -13.22
N TYR A 34 -23.09 6.29 -13.50
CA TYR A 34 -23.08 5.08 -12.67
C TYR A 34 -21.84 4.22 -12.93
N HIS A 35 -21.69 3.17 -12.14
CA HIS A 35 -20.73 2.11 -12.37
C HIS A 35 -21.40 0.74 -12.22
N GLU A 36 -20.80 -0.28 -12.83
CA GLU A 36 -21.25 -1.66 -12.72
C GLU A 36 -20.05 -2.60 -12.62
N ILE A 37 -20.14 -3.58 -11.72
CA ILE A 37 -19.13 -4.64 -11.59
C ILE A 37 -19.51 -5.75 -12.56
N LYS A 38 -18.64 -6.02 -13.53
CA LYS A 38 -18.88 -7.02 -14.59
C LYS A 38 -18.27 -8.37 -14.25
N SER A 39 -17.16 -8.37 -13.51
CA SER A 39 -16.51 -9.60 -13.03
C SER A 39 -15.60 -9.30 -11.83
N PRO A 40 -14.99 -10.31 -11.17
CA PRO A 40 -14.14 -10.15 -10.00
C PRO A 40 -13.02 -9.09 -10.08
N GLY A 41 -12.59 -8.70 -11.29
CA GLY A 41 -11.58 -7.68 -11.51
C GLY A 41 -11.90 -6.70 -12.64
N ILE A 42 -13.15 -6.67 -13.13
CA ILE A 42 -13.58 -5.80 -14.22
C ILE A 42 -14.80 -5.00 -13.79
N MET A 43 -14.75 -3.69 -13.99
CA MET A 43 -15.89 -2.79 -13.79
C MET A 43 -15.94 -1.75 -14.92
N VAL A 44 -17.14 -1.25 -15.19
CA VAL A 44 -17.37 -0.14 -16.13
C VAL A 44 -17.92 1.06 -15.38
N HIS A 45 -17.45 2.25 -15.72
CA HIS A 45 -18.14 3.50 -15.39
C HIS A 45 -18.73 4.09 -16.65
N VAL A 46 -19.96 4.61 -16.56
CA VAL A 46 -20.66 5.26 -17.66
C VAL A 46 -20.87 6.72 -17.29
N ALA A 47 -20.42 7.60 -18.17
CA ALA A 47 -20.58 9.05 -18.01
C ALA A 47 -21.98 9.52 -18.42
N GLU A 48 -22.33 10.74 -18.06
CA GLU A 48 -23.58 11.39 -18.50
C GLU A 48 -23.64 11.55 -20.03
N SER A 49 -22.48 11.72 -20.68
CA SER A 49 -22.32 11.76 -22.14
C SER A 49 -22.63 10.44 -22.84
N GLY A 50 -22.63 9.33 -22.10
CA GLY A 50 -22.68 7.96 -22.64
C GLY A 50 -21.31 7.31 -22.82
N ASP A 51 -20.21 8.06 -22.67
CA ASP A 51 -18.86 7.50 -22.69
C ASP A 51 -18.66 6.44 -21.61
N GLN A 52 -17.86 5.43 -21.92
CA GLN A 52 -17.55 4.35 -21.01
C GLN A 52 -16.06 4.32 -20.68
N VAL A 53 -15.73 3.95 -19.46
CA VAL A 53 -14.37 3.54 -19.08
C VAL A 53 -14.43 2.19 -18.38
N TRP A 54 -13.74 1.23 -18.97
CA TRP A 54 -13.62 -0.14 -18.49
C TRP A 54 -12.30 -0.28 -17.74
N THR A 55 -12.39 -0.68 -16.48
CA THR A 55 -11.22 -0.84 -15.60
C THR A 55 -10.95 -2.32 -15.36
N VAL A 56 -9.72 -2.76 -15.62
CA VAL A 56 -9.20 -4.08 -15.26
C VAL A 56 -8.22 -3.92 -14.10
N ARG A 57 -8.57 -4.50 -12.95
CA ARG A 57 -7.76 -4.43 -11.71
C ARG A 57 -6.93 -5.67 -11.50
N VAL A 58 -5.66 -5.47 -11.17
CA VAL A 58 -4.64 -6.50 -11.01
C VAL A 58 -3.95 -6.39 -9.65
N ALA A 59 -3.74 -7.52 -8.98
CA ALA A 59 -2.99 -7.59 -7.73
C ALA A 59 -1.52 -7.19 -7.93
N THR A 60 -0.91 -6.57 -6.92
CA THR A 60 0.54 -6.33 -6.91
C THR A 60 1.12 -6.70 -5.55
N PRO A 61 2.41 -7.06 -5.48
CA PRO A 61 3.09 -7.28 -4.21
C PRO A 61 3.41 -5.98 -3.44
N ARG A 62 2.98 -4.80 -3.94
CA ARG A 62 3.36 -3.44 -3.48
C ARG A 62 4.85 -3.12 -3.66
N LEU A 63 5.74 -3.96 -3.14
CA LEU A 63 7.18 -3.86 -3.39
C LEU A 63 7.47 -4.35 -4.81
N LEU A 64 7.89 -3.45 -5.68
CA LEU A 64 8.06 -3.72 -7.11
C LEU A 64 9.50 -3.43 -7.56
N SER A 65 10.00 -4.26 -8.48
CA SER A 65 11.16 -3.90 -9.28
C SER A 65 10.78 -2.82 -10.30
N THR A 66 11.75 -2.01 -10.72
CA THR A 66 11.57 -1.11 -11.86
C THR A 66 11.19 -1.86 -13.14
N ASP A 67 11.61 -3.11 -13.30
CA ASP A 67 11.30 -3.90 -14.49
C ASP A 67 9.83 -4.29 -14.53
N THR A 68 9.22 -4.60 -13.38
CA THR A 68 7.78 -4.83 -13.29
C THR A 68 7.00 -3.54 -13.60
N ILE A 69 7.50 -2.38 -13.17
CA ILE A 69 6.87 -1.09 -13.49
C ILE A 69 6.95 -0.81 -15.01
N ARG A 70 8.09 -1.10 -15.64
CA ARG A 70 8.25 -0.97 -17.11
C ARG A 70 7.31 -1.92 -17.85
N ASP A 71 7.15 -3.16 -17.39
CA ASP A 71 6.20 -4.11 -17.98
C ASP A 71 4.75 -3.60 -17.87
N TYR A 72 4.37 -2.97 -16.75
CA TYR A 72 3.08 -2.29 -16.65
C TYR A 72 2.94 -1.13 -17.64
N CYS A 73 3.99 -0.33 -17.85
CA CYS A 73 4.00 0.72 -18.86
C CYS A 73 3.81 0.14 -20.28
N ASP A 74 4.52 -0.93 -20.63
CA ASP A 74 4.42 -1.57 -21.95
C ASP A 74 3.01 -2.13 -22.22
N ILE A 75 2.33 -2.64 -21.19
CA ILE A 75 0.92 -3.07 -21.28
C ILE A 75 0.01 -1.84 -21.45
N ALA A 76 0.22 -0.79 -20.67
CA ALA A 76 -0.59 0.43 -20.75
C ALA A 76 -0.43 1.15 -22.09
N GLU A 77 0.77 1.20 -22.67
CA GLU A 77 1.01 1.78 -24.00
C GLU A 77 0.27 1.00 -25.10
N ARG A 78 0.22 -0.33 -25.01
CA ARG A 78 -0.44 -1.17 -26.02
C ARG A 78 -1.96 -1.17 -25.92
N HIS A 79 -2.51 -1.12 -24.71
CA HIS A 79 -3.95 -1.33 -24.49
C HIS A 79 -4.69 -0.12 -23.95
N CYS A 80 -4.00 0.80 -23.27
CA CYS A 80 -4.60 1.84 -22.44
C CYS A 80 -4.10 3.25 -22.78
N ASP A 81 -3.63 3.46 -24.01
CA ASP A 81 -3.10 4.75 -24.53
C ASP A 81 -1.97 5.35 -23.66
N GLY A 82 -1.21 4.48 -22.97
CA GLY A 82 -0.11 4.88 -22.07
C GLY A 82 -0.56 5.26 -20.66
N TYR A 83 -1.82 5.04 -20.29
CA TYR A 83 -2.35 5.41 -18.98
C TYR A 83 -2.62 4.18 -18.08
N LEU A 84 -2.24 4.31 -16.81
CA LEU A 84 -2.58 3.37 -15.75
C LEU A 84 -2.70 4.12 -14.43
N ARG A 85 -3.23 3.46 -13.40
CA ARG A 85 -3.22 4.00 -12.03
C ARG A 85 -3.01 2.92 -10.99
N PHE A 86 -2.64 3.33 -9.78
CA PHE A 86 -2.67 2.48 -8.60
C PHE A 86 -3.85 2.85 -7.70
N THR A 87 -4.44 1.83 -7.08
CA THR A 87 -5.48 2.00 -6.06
C THR A 87 -4.88 2.34 -4.70
N THR A 88 -5.71 2.81 -3.77
CA THR A 88 -5.31 3.04 -2.37
C THR A 88 -4.87 1.78 -1.61
N ARG A 89 -5.01 0.60 -2.23
CA ARG A 89 -4.53 -0.68 -1.70
C ARG A 89 -3.48 -1.31 -2.60
N HIS A 90 -2.81 -0.50 -3.41
CA HIS A 90 -1.67 -0.90 -4.23
C HIS A 90 -1.96 -1.93 -5.33
N ASN A 91 -3.22 -2.27 -5.62
CA ASN A 91 -3.55 -2.89 -6.92
C ASN A 91 -3.22 -1.90 -8.04
N VAL A 92 -2.83 -2.41 -9.20
CA VAL A 92 -2.72 -1.63 -10.44
C VAL A 92 -4.02 -1.76 -11.23
N GLU A 93 -4.40 -0.69 -11.92
CA GLU A 93 -5.59 -0.62 -12.78
C GLU A 93 -5.21 -0.10 -14.16
N PHE A 94 -5.64 -0.89 -15.15
CA PHE A 94 -5.58 -0.58 -16.57
C PHE A 94 -6.97 -0.17 -17.04
N MET A 95 -7.06 0.88 -17.85
CA MET A 95 -8.34 1.49 -18.22
C MET A 95 -8.43 1.63 -19.74
N VAL A 96 -9.54 1.17 -20.31
CA VAL A 96 -9.83 1.26 -21.74
C VAL A 96 -11.19 1.94 -21.96
N ASP A 97 -11.36 2.61 -23.09
CA ASP A 97 -12.54 3.43 -23.43
C ASP A 97 -13.68 2.64 -24.10
N SER A 98 -13.46 1.36 -24.41
CA SER A 98 -14.47 0.49 -25.03
C SER A 98 -14.42 -0.95 -24.52
N GLU A 99 -15.57 -1.61 -24.50
CA GLU A 99 -15.69 -3.01 -24.08
C GLU A 99 -14.85 -3.96 -24.94
N SER A 100 -14.77 -3.69 -26.25
CA SER A 100 -13.99 -4.49 -27.21
C SER A 100 -12.48 -4.55 -26.90
N LYS A 101 -11.94 -3.58 -26.17
CA LYS A 101 -10.53 -3.54 -25.76
C LYS A 101 -10.24 -4.33 -24.48
N VAL A 102 -11.28 -4.74 -23.74
CA VAL A 102 -11.13 -5.44 -22.45
C VAL A 102 -10.54 -6.82 -22.63
N GLU A 103 -11.06 -7.61 -23.56
CA GLU A 103 -10.60 -8.99 -23.78
C GLU A 103 -9.12 -9.09 -24.21
N PRO A 104 -8.63 -8.30 -25.19
CA PRO A 104 -7.21 -8.25 -25.53
C PRO A 104 -6.30 -7.96 -24.33
N LEU A 105 -6.66 -6.97 -23.52
CA LEU A 105 -5.92 -6.61 -22.31
C LEU A 105 -5.92 -7.75 -21.28
N VAL A 106 -7.09 -8.35 -21.02
CA VAL A 106 -7.24 -9.46 -20.08
C VAL A 106 -6.42 -10.68 -20.52
N ASN A 107 -6.37 -10.97 -21.82
CA ASN A 107 -5.61 -12.09 -22.35
C ASN A 107 -4.11 -11.90 -22.14
N GLU A 108 -3.57 -10.72 -22.44
CA GLU A 108 -2.15 -10.45 -22.20
C GLU A 108 -1.80 -10.48 -20.71
N LEU A 109 -2.65 -9.90 -19.85
CA LEU A 109 -2.46 -9.94 -18.40
C LEU A 109 -2.40 -11.38 -17.88
N LYS A 110 -3.29 -12.25 -18.36
CA LYS A 110 -3.30 -13.68 -18.01
C LYS A 110 -2.06 -14.42 -18.53
N GLU A 111 -1.65 -14.16 -19.76
CA GLU A 111 -0.45 -14.75 -20.37
C GLU A 111 0.81 -14.43 -19.54
N LYS A 112 0.90 -13.19 -19.03
CA LYS A 112 1.99 -12.75 -18.14
C LYS A 112 1.84 -13.22 -16.68
N GLY A 113 0.77 -13.94 -16.34
CA GLY A 113 0.54 -14.47 -15.00
C GLY A 113 0.02 -13.45 -13.98
N TYR A 114 -0.53 -12.32 -14.43
CA TYR A 114 -1.10 -11.32 -13.54
C TYR A 114 -2.49 -11.72 -13.02
N MET A 115 -2.66 -11.64 -11.69
CA MET A 115 -3.92 -11.99 -11.04
C MET A 115 -4.92 -10.84 -11.12
N ILE A 116 -5.97 -11.02 -11.93
CA ILE A 116 -7.09 -10.07 -12.07
C ILE A 116 -8.11 -10.31 -10.97
N GLY A 117 -8.53 -9.26 -10.26
CA GLY A 117 -9.48 -9.42 -9.16
C GLY A 117 -9.64 -8.22 -8.21
N GLY A 118 -10.16 -8.49 -7.02
CA GLY A 118 -10.26 -7.52 -5.91
C GLY A 118 -11.36 -6.46 -6.03
N ILE A 119 -12.33 -6.67 -6.93
CA ILE A 119 -13.55 -5.85 -7.09
C ILE A 119 -14.76 -6.58 -6.51
N GLY A 120 -15.68 -5.83 -5.88
CA GLY A 120 -16.90 -6.38 -5.28
C GLY A 120 -16.75 -6.92 -3.85
N PRO A 121 -17.71 -7.76 -3.41
CA PRO A 121 -17.80 -8.29 -2.05
C PRO A 121 -16.84 -9.48 -1.87
N ARG A 122 -15.54 -9.17 -1.83
CA ARG A 122 -14.47 -10.17 -1.77
C ARG A 122 -13.24 -9.56 -1.09
N ILE A 123 -12.15 -10.31 -0.91
CA ILE A 123 -10.92 -9.68 -0.41
C ILE A 123 -10.30 -8.82 -1.52
N SER A 124 -9.66 -7.74 -1.12
CA SER A 124 -8.73 -7.01 -2.00
C SER A 124 -7.31 -7.21 -1.47
N ASN A 125 -6.35 -6.51 -2.06
CA ASN A 125 -4.97 -6.59 -1.63
C ASN A 125 -4.80 -6.19 -0.15
N VAL A 126 -3.75 -6.72 0.47
CA VAL A 126 -3.39 -6.53 1.87
C VAL A 126 -2.56 -5.25 1.99
N VAL A 127 -3.07 -4.26 2.74
CA VAL A 127 -2.28 -3.07 3.06
C VAL A 127 -1.24 -3.46 4.09
N HIS A 128 0.03 -3.18 3.80
CA HIS A 128 1.14 -3.60 4.64
C HIS A 128 2.30 -2.61 4.60
N THR A 129 3.26 -2.85 5.48
CA THR A 129 4.34 -1.92 5.83
C THR A 129 5.69 -2.44 5.35
N GLN A 130 6.80 -1.92 5.89
CA GLN A 130 8.13 -2.33 5.45
C GLN A 130 8.59 -3.67 6.02
N GLY A 131 8.23 -4.01 7.27
CA GLY A 131 8.77 -5.20 7.91
C GLY A 131 10.30 -5.21 7.96
N TRP A 132 10.88 -6.40 7.85
CA TRP A 132 12.34 -6.60 7.90
C TRP A 132 13.07 -6.14 6.65
N VAL A 133 12.33 -5.82 5.57
CA VAL A 133 12.93 -5.27 4.34
C VAL A 133 13.60 -3.92 4.59
N TYR A 134 13.10 -3.10 5.53
CA TYR A 134 13.64 -1.75 5.72
C TYR A 134 13.47 -1.14 7.12
N CYS A 135 12.53 -1.60 7.96
CA CYS A 135 12.22 -0.91 9.22
C CYS A 135 12.99 -1.49 10.41
N HIS A 136 13.64 -0.61 11.19
CA HIS A 136 14.42 -0.98 12.37
C HIS A 136 13.57 -1.33 13.61
N SER A 137 12.30 -0.91 13.65
CA SER A 137 11.39 -1.16 14.78
C SER A 137 10.41 -2.32 14.52
N ALA A 138 10.64 -3.11 13.47
CA ALA A 138 9.76 -4.20 13.07
C ALA A 138 9.87 -5.38 14.05
N ALA A 139 8.74 -5.82 14.59
CA ALA A 139 8.63 -7.05 15.39
C ALA A 139 8.44 -8.29 14.50
N THR A 140 7.97 -8.11 13.26
CA THR A 140 7.77 -9.16 12.25
C THR A 140 8.03 -8.62 10.86
N ASP A 141 8.27 -9.51 9.90
CA ASP A 141 8.21 -9.14 8.49
C ASP A 141 6.77 -8.80 8.05
N ALA A 142 6.65 -7.94 7.04
CA ALA A 142 5.37 -7.56 6.43
C ALA A 142 5.14 -8.30 5.11
N SER A 143 6.12 -8.27 4.21
CA SER A 143 5.99 -8.80 2.84
C SER A 143 5.77 -10.32 2.83
N GLY A 144 6.53 -11.06 3.65
CA GLY A 144 6.40 -12.50 3.79
C GLY A 144 5.05 -12.92 4.37
N LEU A 145 4.54 -12.22 5.40
CA LEU A 145 3.21 -12.51 5.95
C LEU A 145 2.11 -12.26 4.92
N VAL A 146 2.19 -11.15 4.17
CA VAL A 146 1.24 -10.85 3.10
C VAL A 146 1.26 -11.93 2.02
N LYS A 147 2.46 -12.38 1.63
CA LYS A 147 2.61 -13.44 0.62
C LYS A 147 1.94 -14.73 1.09
N VAL A 148 2.23 -15.20 2.30
CA VAL A 148 1.61 -16.42 2.87
C VAL A 148 0.10 -16.28 2.97
N MET A 149 -0.40 -15.15 3.48
CA MET A 149 -1.84 -14.89 3.56
C MET A 149 -2.51 -14.91 2.18
N MET A 150 -1.89 -14.27 1.19
CA MET A 150 -2.47 -14.22 -0.15
C MET A 150 -2.37 -15.56 -0.86
N ASP A 151 -1.35 -16.40 -0.60
CA ASP A 151 -1.29 -17.76 -1.14
C ASP A 151 -2.47 -18.61 -0.63
N ASP A 152 -2.82 -18.49 0.65
CA ASP A 152 -3.96 -19.20 1.23
C ASP A 152 -5.33 -18.61 0.83
N LEU A 153 -5.39 -17.30 0.56
CA LEU A 153 -6.66 -16.58 0.36
C LEU A 153 -6.90 -16.08 -1.06
N HIS A 154 -6.01 -16.34 -2.02
CA HIS A 154 -6.08 -15.77 -3.38
C HIS A 154 -7.40 -16.07 -4.10
N GLU A 155 -8.04 -17.22 -3.85
CA GLU A 155 -9.33 -17.53 -4.45
C GLU A 155 -10.40 -16.47 -4.10
N TYR A 156 -10.36 -15.91 -2.89
CA TYR A 156 -11.25 -14.80 -2.49
C TYR A 156 -10.89 -13.47 -3.16
N PHE A 157 -9.76 -13.38 -3.85
CA PHE A 157 -9.40 -12.21 -4.64
C PHE A 157 -9.99 -12.29 -6.05
N HIS A 158 -9.99 -13.46 -6.69
CA HIS A 158 -10.32 -13.59 -8.12
C HIS A 158 -11.51 -14.50 -8.46
N THR A 159 -11.95 -15.42 -7.59
CA THR A 159 -13.07 -16.34 -7.86
C THR A 159 -14.17 -16.26 -6.80
N LYS A 160 -13.86 -16.57 -5.54
CA LYS A 160 -14.84 -16.69 -4.45
C LYS A 160 -15.37 -15.33 -4.01
N GLU A 161 -16.66 -15.30 -3.69
CA GLU A 161 -17.33 -14.16 -3.07
C GLU A 161 -17.46 -14.35 -1.56
N LEU A 162 -17.62 -13.23 -0.88
CA LEU A 162 -17.90 -13.12 0.55
C LEU A 162 -19.25 -12.39 0.71
N PRO A 163 -19.90 -12.48 1.88
CA PRO A 163 -21.13 -11.72 2.13
C PRO A 163 -20.95 -10.20 1.99
N ALA A 164 -19.74 -9.70 2.22
CA ALA A 164 -19.36 -8.32 2.07
C ALA A 164 -17.86 -8.20 1.72
N LYS A 165 -17.42 -6.99 1.42
CA LYS A 165 -16.01 -6.71 1.17
C LYS A 165 -15.20 -6.83 2.46
N VAL A 166 -14.07 -7.53 2.40
CA VAL A 166 -13.16 -7.72 3.55
C VAL A 166 -11.81 -7.09 3.26
N ARG A 167 -11.31 -6.29 4.21
CA ARG A 167 -10.03 -5.61 4.19
C ARG A 167 -9.07 -6.29 5.15
N LEU A 168 -8.00 -6.81 4.58
CA LEU A 168 -6.89 -7.42 5.29
C LEU A 168 -5.75 -6.41 5.46
N ALA A 169 -5.10 -6.36 6.61
CA ALA A 169 -3.93 -5.49 6.78
C ALA A 169 -2.86 -6.08 7.70
N VAL A 170 -1.60 -5.69 7.48
CA VAL A 170 -0.45 -6.15 8.26
C VAL A 170 0.40 -4.96 8.73
N ALA A 171 0.52 -4.82 10.05
CA ALA A 171 1.50 -3.93 10.68
C ALA A 171 2.69 -4.73 11.20
N CYS A 172 3.90 -4.32 10.85
CA CYS A 172 5.11 -4.96 11.38
C CYS A 172 5.39 -4.62 12.85
N CYS A 173 4.75 -3.58 13.40
CA CYS A 173 4.79 -3.19 14.81
C CYS A 173 3.54 -2.39 15.19
N VAL A 174 3.39 -2.03 16.46
CA VAL A 174 2.23 -1.30 16.99
C VAL A 174 2.08 0.15 16.48
N ASN A 175 3.06 0.69 15.75
CA ASN A 175 2.93 2.01 15.10
C ASN A 175 1.94 1.99 13.91
N MET A 176 1.55 0.80 13.45
CA MET A 176 0.56 0.52 12.41
C MET A 176 0.89 1.00 10.98
N CYS A 177 1.50 2.17 10.80
CA CYS A 177 1.91 2.80 9.54
C CYS A 177 0.92 2.59 8.36
N GLY A 178 -0.38 2.62 8.67
CA GLY A 178 -1.45 2.29 7.72
C GLY A 178 -2.79 2.05 8.44
N ALA A 179 -3.77 1.55 7.68
CA ALA A 179 -5.15 1.33 8.13
C ALA A 179 -5.35 0.02 8.94
N VAL A 180 -4.33 -0.45 9.65
CA VAL A 180 -4.34 -1.77 10.31
C VAL A 180 -5.32 -1.80 11.48
N HIS A 181 -5.38 -0.72 12.26
CA HIS A 181 -6.30 -0.54 13.39
C HIS A 181 -7.78 -0.42 13.00
N CYS A 182 -8.09 -0.27 11.71
CA CYS A 182 -9.45 -0.10 11.18
C CYS A 182 -9.73 -1.02 9.98
N SER A 183 -9.03 -2.16 9.90
CA SER A 183 -9.28 -3.21 8.92
C SER A 183 -10.14 -4.33 9.51
N ASP A 184 -10.93 -5.00 8.68
CA ASP A 184 -11.81 -6.09 9.11
C ASP A 184 -11.02 -7.24 9.77
N ILE A 185 -9.85 -7.56 9.21
CA ILE A 185 -8.89 -8.50 9.80
C ILE A 185 -7.49 -7.88 9.73
N ALA A 186 -6.82 -7.83 10.87
CA ALA A 186 -5.52 -7.19 11.04
C ALA A 186 -4.52 -8.14 11.71
N LEU A 187 -3.31 -8.23 11.15
CA LEU A 187 -2.16 -8.83 11.83
C LEU A 187 -1.22 -7.72 12.30
N VAL A 188 -0.87 -7.76 13.58
CA VAL A 188 0.00 -6.76 14.21
C VAL A 188 1.15 -7.47 14.88
N GLY A 189 2.38 -7.15 14.47
CA GLY A 189 3.58 -7.55 15.19
C GLY A 189 3.66 -6.85 16.54
N VAL A 190 3.85 -7.62 17.62
CA VAL A 190 3.97 -7.09 18.98
C VAL A 190 5.17 -7.76 19.65
N HIS A 191 5.96 -6.97 20.39
CA HIS A 191 6.98 -7.51 21.26
C HIS A 191 6.35 -8.24 22.45
N LYS A 192 7.12 -9.00 23.23
CA LYS A 192 6.62 -9.67 24.44
C LYS A 192 7.57 -9.52 25.63
N THR A 193 8.54 -8.62 25.52
CA THR A 193 9.66 -8.51 26.44
C THR A 193 10.13 -7.06 26.57
N PRO A 194 10.43 -6.59 27.79
CA PRO A 194 10.83 -5.20 28.01
C PRO A 194 12.10 -4.83 27.26
N PRO A 195 12.27 -3.53 26.92
CA PRO A 195 13.49 -3.05 26.30
C PRO A 195 14.72 -3.38 27.15
N ARG A 196 15.78 -3.87 26.50
CA ARG A 196 17.10 -3.99 27.12
C ARG A 196 17.79 -2.65 27.05
N ILE A 197 18.22 -2.12 28.20
CA ILE A 197 18.81 -0.80 28.28
C ILE A 197 20.31 -0.90 28.02
N GLU A 198 20.79 -0.27 26.95
CA GLU A 198 22.22 -0.07 26.70
C GLU A 198 22.69 1.23 27.39
N HIS A 199 22.92 1.15 28.71
CA HIS A 199 23.21 2.33 29.55
C HIS A 199 24.32 3.23 28.99
N ASP A 200 25.38 2.66 28.43
CA ASP A 200 26.52 3.40 27.88
C ASP A 200 26.17 4.26 26.66
N LYS A 201 25.13 3.89 25.92
CA LYS A 201 24.68 4.60 24.71
C LYS A 201 23.63 5.66 25.01
N VAL A 202 22.78 5.44 26.02
CA VAL A 202 21.65 6.33 26.35
C VAL A 202 22.11 7.78 26.52
N LYS A 203 23.22 8.01 27.24
CA LYS A 203 23.76 9.35 27.49
C LYS A 203 24.18 10.12 26.24
N ASN A 204 24.49 9.42 25.14
CA ASN A 204 25.03 10.00 23.91
C ASN A 204 23.99 10.09 22.79
N LEU A 205 22.99 9.20 22.79
CA LEU A 205 22.04 9.04 21.69
C LEU A 205 20.60 9.45 22.05
N CYS A 206 20.28 9.57 23.34
CA CYS A 206 18.92 9.79 23.79
C CYS A 206 18.80 11.11 24.56
N GLU A 207 17.73 11.85 24.25
CA GLU A 207 17.23 12.91 25.12
C GLU A 207 16.34 12.24 26.17
N ILE A 208 16.76 12.28 27.45
CA ILE A 208 16.14 11.49 28.53
C ILE A 208 14.69 11.92 28.80
N PRO A 209 14.36 13.22 28.98
CA PRO A 209 13.00 13.69 29.15
C PRO A 209 12.00 13.19 28.09
N SER A 210 12.33 13.28 26.81
CA SER A 210 11.47 12.82 25.72
C SER A 210 11.34 11.31 25.71
N THR A 211 12.42 10.59 26.03
CA THR A 211 12.40 9.12 26.16
C THR A 211 11.45 8.69 27.29
N VAL A 212 11.49 9.36 28.45
CA VAL A 212 10.57 9.11 29.57
C VAL A 212 9.13 9.43 29.16
N ALA A 213 8.90 10.58 28.53
CA ALA A 213 7.58 11.03 28.10
C ALA A 213 6.95 10.15 27.02
N SER A 214 7.76 9.40 26.26
CA SER A 214 7.26 8.46 25.24
C SER A 214 6.52 7.25 25.82
N CYS A 215 6.66 6.98 27.13
CA CYS A 215 6.07 5.81 27.76
C CYS A 215 4.59 6.05 28.15
N PRO A 216 3.62 5.35 27.54
CA PRO A 216 2.20 5.58 27.82
C PRO A 216 1.75 5.08 29.20
N THR A 217 2.53 4.21 29.85
CA THR A 217 2.20 3.62 31.17
C THR A 217 3.08 4.17 32.30
N SER A 218 3.93 5.15 32.01
CA SER A 218 4.89 5.71 32.96
C SER A 218 5.79 4.63 33.60
N ALA A 219 6.17 3.61 32.83
CA ALA A 219 7.10 2.57 33.24
C ALA A 219 8.56 3.06 33.23
N ILE A 220 8.88 4.06 32.41
CA ILE A 220 10.24 4.62 32.28
C ILE A 220 10.42 5.78 33.26
N SER A 221 11.57 5.85 33.94
CA SER A 221 11.96 6.99 34.79
C SER A 221 13.46 7.31 34.67
N PRO A 222 13.91 8.55 34.91
CA PRO A 222 15.33 8.88 34.89
C PRO A 222 16.18 8.09 35.90
N ASP A 223 17.43 7.80 35.55
CA ASP A 223 18.48 7.33 36.45
C ASP A 223 19.70 8.26 36.44
N PRO A 224 19.72 9.30 37.30
CA PRO A 224 20.84 10.25 37.34
C PRO A 224 22.18 9.60 37.67
N LYS A 225 22.19 8.50 38.46
CA LYS A 225 23.44 7.83 38.86
C LYS A 225 24.12 7.16 37.67
N ALA A 226 23.34 6.48 36.83
CA ALA A 226 23.84 5.84 35.62
C ALA A 226 23.88 6.77 34.40
N LYS A 227 23.46 8.03 34.54
CA LYS A 227 23.21 8.96 33.41
C LYS A 227 22.32 8.30 32.34
N SER A 228 21.27 7.61 32.77
CA SER A 228 20.43 6.74 31.92
C SER A 228 18.97 6.75 32.39
N VAL A 229 18.22 5.67 32.12
CA VAL A 229 16.83 5.44 32.54
C VAL A 229 16.67 4.10 33.25
N LYS A 230 15.55 3.92 33.98
CA LYS A 230 15.09 2.65 34.54
C LYS A 230 13.71 2.32 33.98
N ILE A 231 13.39 1.02 33.93
CA ILE A 231 12.07 0.52 33.52
C ILE A 231 11.47 -0.27 34.67
N LYS A 232 10.26 0.09 35.10
CA LYS A 232 9.42 -0.70 36.00
C LYS A 232 8.73 -1.80 35.20
N LEU A 233 9.26 -3.01 35.29
CA LEU A 233 8.83 -4.14 34.44
C LEU A 233 7.35 -4.45 34.61
N GLU A 234 6.81 -4.32 35.82
CA GLU A 234 5.40 -4.54 36.15
C GLU A 234 4.43 -3.54 35.49
N LYS A 235 4.94 -2.40 35.01
CA LYS A 235 4.15 -1.38 34.27
C LYS A 235 4.40 -1.41 32.77
N CYS A 236 5.44 -2.09 32.32
CA CYS A 236 5.77 -2.19 30.91
C CYS A 236 4.86 -3.24 30.27
N MET A 237 4.19 -2.85 29.19
CA MET A 237 3.25 -3.73 28.49
C MET A 237 3.93 -4.56 27.42
N TYR A 238 5.13 -4.20 26.94
CA TYR A 238 6.03 -5.06 26.18
C TYR A 238 7.45 -4.61 26.45
#